data_AF-A0A5N3CVB0-F1
#
_entry.id   AF-A0A5N3CVB0-F1
#
_cell.length_a   1.000
_cell.length_b   1.000
_cell.length_c   1.000
_cell.angle_alpha   90.00
_cell.angle_beta   90.00
_cell.angle_gamma   90.00
#
_symmetry.space_group_name_H-M   'P 1'
#
loop_
_entity.id
_entity.type
_entity.pdbx_description
1 polymer ?
#
loop_
_entity_poly.entity_id
_entity_poly.type
_entity_poly.pdbx_seq_one_letter_code
_entity_poly.pdbx_strand_id
1 'polypeptide(L)'
;MDIEDLLEAEDNDLSLWNDDILSIDWFVILKELLKYQNRLKLNYSELLLLANFVSFHQDVDSQTLPSISLFATRMRTSRDAIQGVLVCLEEKDMLQKISYAQIDHDDDLRNIYDIKPLIRRLIWLLKSGCDKKHTCPLCGKVAISNDEIEKKFGFRICGNKKRPQSWCRSCRSTKQRRLNTSLIGKKRPRKSPPEVV
;
A
#
# COMPACT_ATOMS: atom_id res chain seq x y z
N MET A 1 12.63 -9.40 5.48
CA MET A 1 12.30 -8.29 6.41
C MET A 1 10.85 -7.92 6.17
N ASP A 2 10.03 -7.80 7.21
CA ASP A 2 8.60 -7.54 7.01
C ASP A 2 8.35 -6.05 6.79
N ILE A 3 7.38 -5.71 5.92
CA ILE A 3 6.99 -4.30 5.71
C ILE A 3 6.50 -3.65 7.01
N GLU A 4 6.02 -4.44 7.97
CA GLU A 4 5.60 -3.97 9.29
C GLU A 4 6.78 -3.38 10.08
N ASP A 5 7.99 -3.95 9.96
CA ASP A 5 9.21 -3.41 10.56
C ASP A 5 9.57 -2.03 9.98
N LEU A 6 9.37 -1.84 8.67
CA LEU A 6 9.58 -0.55 7.98
C LEU A 6 8.54 0.52 8.34
N LEU A 7 7.37 0.10 8.85
CA LEU A 7 6.30 1.00 9.26
C LEU A 7 6.49 1.54 10.69
N GLU A 8 7.27 0.85 11.51
CA GLU A 8 7.63 1.31 12.87
C GLU A 8 8.79 2.33 12.88
N ALA A 9 9.52 2.48 11.77
CA ALA A 9 10.62 3.43 11.65
C ALA A 9 10.14 4.89 11.45
N GLU A 10 10.63 5.80 12.31
CA GLU A 10 10.35 7.25 12.28
C GLU A 10 10.77 7.90 10.95
N ASP A 11 10.04 8.95 10.53
CA ASP A 11 10.14 9.57 9.20
C ASP A 11 11.49 10.21 8.86
N ASN A 12 12.38 10.41 9.84
CA ASN A 12 13.67 11.07 9.65
C ASN A 12 14.80 10.10 9.27
N ASP A 13 14.52 8.79 9.21
CA ASP A 13 15.55 7.76 9.09
C ASP A 13 15.69 7.21 7.66
N LEU A 14 14.77 7.48 6.72
CA LEU A 14 14.76 6.89 5.37
C LEU A 14 16.05 7.07 4.52
N SER A 15 16.95 7.98 4.89
CA SER A 15 18.29 8.15 4.28
C SER A 15 19.33 7.14 4.78
N LEU A 16 19.18 6.63 6.00
CA LEU A 16 20.08 5.65 6.64
C LEU A 16 19.83 4.21 6.15
N TRP A 17 18.68 3.95 5.54
CA TRP A 17 18.19 2.59 5.22
C TRP A 17 18.32 2.27 3.72
N ASN A 18 19.25 2.93 3.03
CA ASN A 18 19.40 2.80 1.58
C ASN A 18 19.73 1.36 1.12
N ASP A 19 20.33 0.55 1.99
CA ASP A 19 20.70 -0.84 1.72
C ASP A 19 19.67 -1.85 2.26
N ASP A 20 19.00 -1.53 3.37
CA ASP A 20 17.96 -2.39 3.97
C ASP A 20 16.66 -2.45 3.16
N ILE A 21 16.36 -1.41 2.37
CA ILE A 21 15.19 -1.38 1.46
C ILE A 21 15.24 -2.52 0.43
N LEU A 22 16.43 -2.99 0.05
CA LEU A 22 16.61 -4.09 -0.89
C LEU A 22 16.43 -5.47 -0.24
N SER A 23 16.32 -5.54 1.09
CA SER A 23 16.04 -6.79 1.81
C SER A 23 14.55 -7.15 1.90
N ILE A 24 13.67 -6.28 1.37
CA ILE A 24 12.23 -6.54 1.33
C ILE A 24 11.95 -7.67 0.34
N ASP A 25 11.18 -8.66 0.78
CA ASP A 25 10.77 -9.77 -0.06
C ASP A 25 10.02 -9.29 -1.30
N TRP A 26 10.46 -9.74 -2.48
CA TRP A 26 9.87 -9.36 -3.77
C TRP A 26 8.35 -9.61 -3.83
N PHE A 27 7.88 -10.69 -3.16
CA PHE A 27 6.47 -11.02 -3.08
C PHE A 27 5.66 -9.93 -2.37
N VAL A 28 6.25 -9.35 -1.33
CA VAL A 28 5.64 -8.27 -0.55
C VAL A 28 5.55 -6.99 -1.39
N ILE A 29 6.62 -6.67 -2.14
CA ILE A 29 6.62 -5.55 -3.10
C ILE A 29 5.52 -5.76 -4.16
N LEU A 30 5.44 -6.96 -4.75
CA LEU A 30 4.44 -7.27 -5.77
C LEU A 30 2.99 -7.16 -5.24
N LYS A 31 2.74 -7.67 -4.04
CA LYS A 31 1.44 -7.58 -3.38
C LYS A 31 0.99 -6.12 -3.21
N GLU A 32 1.87 -5.26 -2.70
CA GLU A 32 1.53 -3.86 -2.47
C GLU A 32 1.44 -3.06 -3.79
N LEU A 33 2.25 -3.42 -4.79
CA LEU A 33 2.14 -2.87 -6.16
C LEU A 33 0.75 -3.13 -6.75
N LEU A 34 0.26 -4.37 -6.69
CA LEU A 34 -1.08 -4.74 -7.17
C LEU A 34 -2.19 -4.00 -6.41
N LYS A 35 -2.06 -3.93 -5.09
CA LYS A 35 -3.03 -3.27 -4.21
C LYS A 35 -3.13 -1.75 -4.47
N TYR A 36 -2.01 -1.11 -4.80
CA TYR A 36 -1.95 0.34 -4.99
C TYR A 36 -1.84 0.80 -6.45
N GLN A 37 -2.04 -0.09 -7.43
CA GLN A 37 -1.96 0.22 -8.86
C GLN A 37 -2.70 1.52 -9.23
N ASN A 38 -3.96 1.67 -8.80
CA ASN A 38 -4.76 2.86 -9.11
C ASN A 38 -4.22 4.14 -8.48
N ARG A 39 -3.68 4.05 -7.25
CA ARG A 39 -3.09 5.21 -6.55
C ARG A 39 -1.76 5.62 -7.18
N LEU A 40 -1.02 4.63 -7.69
CA LEU A 40 0.22 4.81 -8.45
C LEU A 40 -0.05 5.24 -9.91
N LYS A 41 -1.32 5.28 -10.35
CA LYS A 41 -1.74 5.61 -11.72
C LYS A 41 -1.01 4.77 -12.77
N LEU A 42 -0.87 3.47 -12.49
CA LEU A 42 -0.18 2.54 -13.38
C LEU A 42 -1.15 1.94 -14.42
N ASN A 43 -0.77 2.02 -15.69
CA ASN A 43 -1.44 1.28 -16.75
C ASN A 43 -1.01 -0.20 -16.74
N TYR A 44 -1.64 -1.03 -17.58
CA TYR A 44 -1.37 -2.48 -17.57
C TYR A 44 0.08 -2.82 -17.96
N SER A 45 0.65 -2.11 -18.95
CA SER A 45 2.00 -2.35 -19.45
C SER A 45 3.04 -1.98 -18.40
N GLU A 46 2.85 -0.85 -17.74
CA GLU A 46 3.68 -0.36 -16.63
C GLU A 46 3.64 -1.33 -15.45
N LEU A 47 2.44 -1.77 -15.05
CA LEU A 47 2.27 -2.75 -13.98
C LEU A 47 2.99 -4.06 -14.30
N LEU A 48 2.79 -4.57 -15.53
CA LEU A 48 3.38 -5.83 -15.96
C LEU A 48 4.92 -5.74 -16.02
N LEU A 49 5.45 -4.61 -16.52
CA LEU A 49 6.89 -4.40 -16.55
C LEU A 49 7.47 -4.33 -15.13
N LEU A 50 6.85 -3.57 -14.22
CA LEU A 50 7.26 -3.50 -12.82
C LEU A 50 7.16 -4.86 -12.12
N ALA A 51 6.13 -5.66 -12.37
CA ALA A 51 6.01 -7.00 -11.81
C ALA A 51 7.15 -7.94 -12.28
N ASN A 52 7.50 -7.86 -13.57
CA ASN A 52 8.67 -8.58 -14.07
C ASN A 52 9.94 -8.04 -13.41
N PHE A 53 10.08 -6.72 -13.28
CA PHE A 53 11.23 -6.08 -12.65
C PHE A 53 11.44 -6.54 -11.21
N VAL A 54 10.39 -6.51 -10.39
CA VAL A 54 10.38 -6.98 -9.00
C VAL A 54 10.77 -8.45 -8.91
N SER A 55 10.38 -9.30 -9.86
CA SER A 55 10.74 -10.73 -9.84
C SER A 55 12.25 -10.98 -9.96
N PHE A 56 13.00 -10.08 -10.62
CA PHE A 56 14.46 -10.19 -10.74
C PHE A 56 15.21 -9.62 -9.53
N HIS A 57 14.53 -8.89 -8.66
CA HIS A 57 15.10 -8.38 -7.41
C HIS A 57 15.31 -9.50 -6.35
N GLN A 58 14.88 -10.73 -6.63
CA GLN A 58 14.95 -11.85 -5.68
C GLN A 58 16.40 -12.29 -5.35
N ASP A 59 17.35 -12.10 -6.27
CA ASP A 59 18.74 -12.54 -6.09
C ASP A 59 19.64 -11.32 -5.84
N VAL A 60 19.99 -11.09 -4.56
CA VAL A 60 20.92 -10.04 -4.11
C VAL A 60 22.30 -10.17 -4.78
N ASP A 61 22.67 -11.39 -5.17
CA ASP A 61 23.91 -11.71 -5.88
C ASP A 61 23.79 -11.62 -7.41
N SER A 62 22.57 -11.58 -7.98
CA SER A 62 22.36 -11.37 -9.41
C SER A 62 22.27 -9.87 -9.71
N GLN A 63 23.39 -9.17 -9.56
CA GLN A 63 23.49 -7.74 -9.92
C GLN A 63 23.24 -7.45 -11.40
N THR A 64 23.01 -8.47 -12.22
CA THR A 64 22.65 -8.33 -13.63
C THR A 64 21.14 -8.19 -13.75
N LEU A 65 20.66 -6.95 -13.76
CA LEU A 65 19.30 -6.67 -14.17
C LEU A 65 19.05 -7.24 -15.58
N PRO A 66 17.85 -7.80 -15.82
CA PRO A 66 17.45 -8.31 -17.12
C PRO A 66 17.56 -7.24 -18.22
N SER A 67 18.04 -7.64 -19.39
CA SER A 67 18.11 -6.77 -20.57
C SER A 67 16.71 -6.39 -21.07
N ILE A 68 16.63 -5.28 -21.81
CA ILE A 68 15.39 -4.88 -22.51
C ILE A 68 14.89 -6.00 -23.44
N SER A 69 15.80 -6.76 -24.06
CA SER A 69 15.45 -7.90 -24.91
C SER A 69 14.77 -9.03 -24.14
N LEU A 70 15.18 -9.27 -22.89
CA LEU A 70 14.55 -10.27 -22.03
C LEU A 70 13.12 -9.84 -21.63
N PHE A 71 12.91 -8.57 -21.30
CA PHE A 71 11.57 -8.03 -21.04
C PHE A 71 10.68 -8.09 -22.29
N ALA A 72 11.20 -7.70 -23.45
CA ALA A 72 10.49 -7.77 -24.73
C ALA A 72 10.03 -9.22 -25.02
N THR A 73 10.90 -10.20 -24.76
CA THR A 73 10.59 -11.63 -24.93
C THR A 73 9.51 -12.09 -23.94
N ARG A 74 9.65 -11.77 -22.65
CA ARG A 74 8.68 -12.19 -21.61
C ARG A 74 7.31 -11.55 -21.79
N MET A 75 7.27 -10.26 -22.12
CA MET A 75 6.03 -9.50 -22.32
C MET A 75 5.46 -9.66 -23.74
N ARG A 76 6.16 -10.37 -24.64
CA ARG A 76 5.80 -10.56 -26.06
C ARG A 76 5.51 -9.23 -26.76
N THR A 77 6.41 -8.27 -26.60
CA THR A 77 6.29 -6.93 -27.14
C THR A 77 7.60 -6.46 -27.77
N SER A 78 7.59 -5.32 -28.47
CA SER A 78 8.80 -4.78 -29.09
C SER A 78 9.72 -4.11 -28.07
N ARG A 79 11.03 -4.02 -28.39
CA ARG A 79 12.00 -3.30 -27.55
C ARG A 79 11.62 -1.83 -27.38
N ASP A 80 11.10 -1.19 -28.43
CA ASP A 80 10.66 0.21 -28.41
C ASP A 80 9.48 0.41 -27.46
N ALA A 81 8.54 -0.55 -27.42
CA ALA A 81 7.42 -0.50 -26.47
C ALA A 81 7.91 -0.61 -25.03
N ILE A 82 8.86 -1.51 -24.73
CA ILE A 82 9.49 -1.59 -23.40
C ILE A 82 10.21 -0.29 -23.06
N GLN A 83 10.97 0.26 -24.01
CA GLN A 83 11.70 1.52 -23.81
C GLN A 83 10.74 2.68 -23.50
N GLY A 84 9.62 2.77 -24.22
CA GLY A 84 8.57 3.75 -23.95
C GLY A 84 7.96 3.59 -22.55
N VAL A 85 7.67 2.37 -22.12
CA VAL A 85 7.16 2.11 -20.77
C VAL A 85 8.19 2.47 -19.70
N LEU A 86 9.48 2.20 -19.92
CA LEU A 86 10.56 2.58 -19.00
C LEU A 86 10.65 4.10 -18.83
N VAL A 87 10.54 4.87 -19.93
CA VAL A 87 10.49 6.34 -19.88
C VAL A 87 9.29 6.81 -19.05
N CYS A 88 8.09 6.25 -19.29
CA CYS A 88 6.92 6.62 -18.49
C CYS A 88 7.04 6.26 -17.01
N LEU A 89 7.75 5.17 -16.66
CA LEU A 89 8.00 4.78 -15.27
C LEU A 89 9.03 5.70 -14.59
N GLU A 90 10.01 6.19 -15.35
CA GLU A 90 10.98 7.19 -14.89
C GLU A 90 10.29 8.54 -14.64
N GLU A 91 9.44 9.00 -15.55
CA GLU A 91 8.63 10.22 -15.38
C GLU A 91 7.66 10.15 -14.17
N LYS A 92 7.31 8.95 -13.72
CA LYS A 92 6.46 8.71 -12.55
C LYS A 92 7.25 8.54 -11.25
N ASP A 93 8.58 8.73 -11.28
CA ASP A 93 9.49 8.49 -10.16
C ASP A 93 9.38 7.05 -9.59
N MET A 94 9.08 6.06 -10.44
CA MET A 94 8.98 4.65 -10.02
C MET A 94 10.30 3.91 -10.24
N LEU A 95 11.04 4.28 -11.29
CA LEU A 95 12.35 3.74 -11.61
C LEU A 95 13.32 4.89 -11.86
N GLN A 96 14.60 4.67 -11.60
CA GLN A 96 15.66 5.63 -11.93
C GLN A 96 16.73 4.96 -12.76
N LYS A 97 17.13 5.56 -13.88
CA LYS A 97 18.23 5.04 -14.69
C LYS A 97 19.58 5.26 -13.99
N ILE A 98 20.36 4.20 -13.81
CA ILE A 98 21.75 4.25 -13.36
C ILE A 98 22.65 4.23 -14.60
N SER A 99 23.42 5.31 -14.79
CA SER A 99 24.45 5.40 -15.82
C SER A 99 25.80 5.07 -15.20
N TYR A 100 26.37 3.90 -15.50
CA TYR A 100 27.77 3.65 -15.17
C TYR A 100 28.67 4.37 -16.19
N ALA A 101 29.77 4.97 -15.73
CA ALA A 101 30.75 5.58 -16.62
C ALA A 101 31.24 4.53 -17.63
N GLN A 102 31.32 4.93 -18.90
CA GLN A 102 31.78 4.10 -20.00
C GLN A 102 33.13 3.45 -19.64
N ILE A 103 33.13 2.14 -19.42
CA ILE A 103 34.35 1.35 -19.46
C ILE A 103 34.46 0.88 -20.91
N ASP A 104 35.57 1.24 -21.53
CA ASP A 104 35.85 1.05 -22.96
C ASP A 104 35.43 -0.35 -23.47
N HIS A 105 34.68 -0.33 -24.58
CA HIS A 105 34.36 -1.48 -25.43
C HIS A 105 33.37 -2.53 -24.90
N ASP A 106 32.20 -2.10 -24.43
CA ASP A 106 30.99 -2.95 -24.50
C ASP A 106 29.74 -2.09 -24.70
N ASP A 107 29.22 -2.03 -25.93
CA ASP A 107 27.96 -1.31 -26.26
C ASP A 107 26.75 -1.89 -25.51
N ASP A 108 26.96 -2.99 -24.81
CA ASP A 108 26.01 -3.69 -23.94
C ASP A 108 26.05 -3.15 -22.50
N LEU A 109 26.41 -1.87 -22.31
CA LEU A 109 26.13 -1.11 -21.08
C LEU A 109 24.61 -1.09 -20.84
N ARG A 110 24.14 -2.18 -20.22
CA ARG A 110 22.76 -2.45 -19.86
C ARG A 110 22.26 -1.24 -19.11
N ASN A 111 21.18 -0.61 -19.57
CA ASN A 111 20.47 0.38 -18.77
C ASN A 111 20.05 -0.32 -17.47
N ILE A 112 20.82 -0.10 -16.40
CA ILE A 112 20.54 -0.63 -15.07
C ILE A 112 19.56 0.36 -14.45
N TYR A 113 18.41 -0.12 -14.01
CA TYR A 113 17.38 0.71 -13.39
C TYR A 113 17.34 0.43 -11.88
N ASP A 114 17.27 1.46 -11.07
CA ASP A 114 17.05 1.35 -9.63
C ASP A 114 15.55 1.27 -9.33
N ILE A 115 15.16 0.29 -8.51
CA ILE A 115 13.78 0.09 -8.00
C ILE A 115 13.52 0.83 -6.68
N LYS A 116 14.56 1.33 -6.00
CA LYS A 116 14.40 2.08 -4.73
C LYS A 116 13.32 3.17 -4.80
N PRO A 117 13.15 3.96 -5.89
CA PRO A 117 12.07 4.95 -5.97
C PRO A 117 10.67 4.35 -5.82
N LEU A 118 10.38 3.22 -6.48
CA LEU A 118 9.12 2.49 -6.33
C LEU A 118 8.89 2.07 -4.88
N ILE A 119 9.89 1.47 -4.25
CA ILE A 119 9.74 0.95 -2.88
C ILE A 119 9.46 2.09 -1.90
N ARG A 120 10.19 3.21 -2.01
CA ARG A 120 9.92 4.43 -1.23
C ARG A 120 8.49 4.91 -1.41
N ARG A 121 7.97 4.88 -2.64
CA ARG A 121 6.59 5.27 -2.95
C ARG A 121 5.56 4.34 -2.31
N LEU A 122 5.81 3.03 -2.34
CA LEU A 122 4.97 2.04 -1.68
C LEU A 122 4.95 2.21 -0.16
N ILE A 123 6.13 2.42 0.45
CA ILE A 123 6.25 2.73 1.90
C ILE A 123 5.45 3.99 2.24
N TRP A 124 5.58 5.05 1.43
CA TRP A 124 4.81 6.27 1.64
C TRP A 124 3.29 6.02 1.57
N LEU A 125 2.81 5.21 0.62
CA LEU A 125 1.39 4.85 0.49
C LEU A 125 0.87 3.99 1.64
N LEU A 126 1.73 3.14 2.20
CA LEU A 126 1.45 2.34 3.39
C LEU A 126 1.34 3.23 4.63
N LYS A 127 2.32 4.12 4.86
CA LYS A 127 2.33 5.11 5.95
C LYS A 127 1.14 6.06 5.86
N SER A 128 0.82 6.53 4.65
CA SER A 128 -0.32 7.42 4.38
C SER A 128 -1.68 6.73 4.57
N GLY A 129 -1.68 5.42 4.82
CA GLY A 129 -2.87 4.67 5.19
C GLY A 129 -3.73 4.30 3.99
N CYS A 130 -3.99 3.00 3.88
CA CYS A 130 -5.30 2.49 3.48
C CYS A 130 -6.38 3.41 4.06
N ASP A 131 -7.19 4.01 3.19
CA ASP A 131 -8.37 4.78 3.56
C ASP A 131 -9.26 3.92 4.46
N LYS A 132 -9.08 4.04 5.78
CA LYS A 132 -9.94 3.38 6.76
C LYS A 132 -11.30 4.03 6.61
N LYS A 133 -12.12 3.44 5.74
CA LYS A 133 -13.48 3.88 5.49
C LYS A 133 -14.36 3.37 6.63
N HIS A 134 -14.95 4.29 7.39
CA HIS A 134 -15.95 3.97 8.41
C HIS A 134 -17.27 4.65 8.08
N THR A 135 -18.35 3.88 8.08
CA THR A 135 -19.71 4.38 7.82
C THR A 135 -20.60 4.20 9.04
N CYS A 136 -21.37 5.24 9.40
CA CYS A 136 -22.34 5.17 10.49
C CYS A 136 -23.60 4.44 9.98
N PRO A 137 -24.05 3.35 10.63
CA PRO A 137 -25.24 2.61 10.19
C PRO A 137 -26.55 3.37 10.43
N LEU A 138 -26.56 4.44 11.24
CA LEU A 138 -27.78 5.18 11.54
C LEU A 138 -28.02 6.36 10.60
N CYS A 139 -26.98 7.11 10.25
CA CYS A 139 -27.10 8.35 9.47
C CYS A 139 -26.31 8.36 8.17
N GLY A 140 -25.62 7.26 7.83
CA GLY A 140 -24.84 7.15 6.61
C GLY A 140 -23.57 8.00 6.56
N LYS A 141 -23.20 8.74 7.61
CA LYS A 141 -21.95 9.53 7.63
C LYS A 141 -20.75 8.63 7.35
N VAL A 142 -19.89 9.06 6.42
CA VAL A 142 -18.66 8.37 6.03
C VAL A 142 -17.44 9.16 6.52
N ALA A 143 -16.43 8.45 7.01
CA ALA A 143 -15.08 8.94 7.26
C ALA A 143 -14.10 8.09 6.45
N ILE A 144 -13.13 8.70 5.78
CA ILE A 144 -12.22 8.02 4.85
C ILE A 144 -10.78 7.94 5.39
N SER A 145 -10.42 8.73 6.40
CA SER A 145 -9.10 8.72 7.07
C SER A 145 -9.18 8.50 8.58
N ASN A 146 -8.06 8.16 9.22
CA ASN A 146 -7.97 8.09 10.69
C ASN A 146 -8.35 9.41 11.36
N ASP A 147 -7.95 10.55 10.80
CA ASP A 147 -8.26 11.87 11.35
C ASP A 147 -9.75 12.19 11.21
N GLU A 148 -10.36 11.84 10.08
CA GLU A 148 -11.79 11.97 9.90
C GLU A 148 -12.56 11.03 10.82
N ILE A 149 -12.08 9.80 11.01
CA ILE A 149 -12.65 8.86 11.97
C ILE A 149 -12.54 9.45 13.38
N GLU A 150 -11.38 9.97 13.77
CA GLU A 150 -11.20 10.55 15.09
C GLU A 150 -12.02 11.82 15.28
N LYS A 151 -12.33 12.60 14.23
CA LYS A 151 -13.24 13.76 14.32
C LYS A 151 -14.72 13.39 14.31
N LYS A 152 -15.14 12.44 13.46
CA LYS A 152 -16.56 12.11 13.23
C LYS A 152 -17.08 10.98 14.16
N PHE A 153 -16.24 10.02 14.52
CA PHE A 153 -16.61 8.81 15.27
C PHE A 153 -15.90 8.70 16.63
N GLY A 154 -14.59 8.95 16.64
CA GLY A 154 -13.70 8.69 17.78
C GLY A 154 -13.27 7.23 17.86
N PHE A 155 -12.14 6.97 18.51
CA PHE A 155 -11.68 5.62 18.82
C PHE A 155 -12.07 5.16 20.22
N ARG A 156 -12.26 3.84 20.38
CA ARG A 156 -12.37 3.15 21.68
C ARG A 156 -11.24 2.14 21.83
N ILE A 157 -10.83 1.91 23.07
CA ILE A 157 -9.87 0.87 23.42
C ILE A 157 -10.66 -0.39 23.82
N CYS A 158 -10.40 -1.51 23.14
CA CYS A 158 -10.95 -2.82 23.50
C CYS A 158 -9.78 -3.78 23.73
N GLY A 159 -9.44 -4.03 25.00
CA GLY A 159 -8.18 -4.70 25.35
C GLY A 159 -6.97 -3.90 24.86
N ASN A 160 -6.00 -4.55 24.21
CA ASN A 160 -4.83 -3.90 23.61
C ASN A 160 -5.07 -3.31 22.20
N LYS A 161 -6.29 -3.32 21.66
CA LYS A 161 -6.55 -2.87 20.27
C LYS A 161 -7.43 -1.60 20.23
N LYS A 162 -6.96 -0.59 19.51
CA LYS A 162 -7.70 0.66 19.21
C LYS A 162 -8.64 0.42 18.03
N ARG A 163 -9.95 0.60 18.23
CA ARG A 163 -10.97 0.43 17.19
C ARG A 163 -11.87 1.66 17.06
N PRO A 164 -12.26 2.06 15.84
CA PRO A 164 -13.20 3.15 15.65
C PRO A 164 -14.57 2.80 16.24
N GLN A 165 -15.29 3.81 16.70
CA GLN A 165 -16.64 3.64 17.22
C GLN A 165 -17.63 3.42 16.06
N SER A 166 -18.53 2.45 16.20
CA SER A 166 -19.46 2.06 15.13
C SER A 166 -20.47 3.16 14.73
N TRP A 167 -20.83 4.04 15.67
CA TRP A 167 -21.76 5.15 15.45
C TRP A 167 -21.02 6.47 15.56
N CYS A 168 -21.37 7.44 14.70
CA CYS A 168 -20.77 8.77 14.77
C CYS A 168 -21.13 9.49 16.08
N ARG A 169 -20.34 10.49 16.48
CA ARG A 169 -20.52 11.23 17.73
C ARG A 169 -21.94 11.79 17.89
N SER A 170 -22.52 12.33 16.80
CA SER A 170 -23.89 12.86 16.81
C SER A 170 -24.92 11.78 17.13
N CYS A 171 -24.80 10.60 16.51
CA CYS A 171 -25.73 9.48 16.71
C CYS A 171 -25.50 8.74 18.04
N ARG A 172 -24.29 8.79 18.58
CA ARG A 172 -23.94 8.18 19.88
C ARG A 172 -24.49 8.98 21.07
N SER A 173 -24.81 10.27 20.88
CA SER A 173 -25.26 11.17 21.94
C SER A 173 -26.52 10.62 22.64
N THR A 174 -26.61 10.86 23.96
CA THR A 174 -27.67 10.33 24.83
C THR A 174 -29.06 10.82 24.41
N LYS A 175 -29.14 12.02 23.82
CA LYS A 175 -30.37 12.63 23.30
C LYS A 175 -30.90 11.87 22.07
N GLN A 176 -30.04 11.50 21.13
CA GLN A 176 -30.40 10.64 19.99
C GLN A 176 -30.74 9.21 20.43
N ARG A 177 -30.05 8.63 21.43
CA ARG A 177 -30.39 7.29 21.94
C ARG A 177 -31.83 7.23 22.45
N ARG A 178 -32.28 8.21 23.24
CA ARG A 178 -33.67 8.24 23.74
C ARG A 178 -34.69 8.32 22.61
N LEU A 179 -34.43 9.13 21.58
CA LEU A 179 -35.27 9.23 20.39
C LEU A 179 -35.27 7.91 19.60
N ASN A 180 -34.10 7.31 19.38
CA ASN A 180 -33.99 6.04 18.66
C ASN A 180 -34.60 4.85 19.42
N THR A 181 -34.50 4.80 20.75
CA THR A 181 -35.17 3.79 21.59
C THR A 181 -36.69 3.99 21.62
N SER A 182 -37.17 5.22 21.35
CA SER A 182 -38.60 5.50 21.22
C SER A 182 -39.13 5.09 19.84
N LEU A 183 -38.31 5.23 18.79
CA LEU A 183 -38.64 4.83 17.41
C LEU A 183 -38.50 3.31 17.18
N ILE A 184 -37.50 2.68 17.80
CA ILE A 184 -37.28 1.23 17.80
C ILE A 184 -37.85 0.73 19.11
N GLY A 185 -39.16 0.43 19.14
CA GLY A 185 -39.88 -0.01 20.32
C GLY A 185 -39.10 -1.01 21.19
N LYS A 186 -39.26 -0.90 22.53
CA LYS A 186 -38.52 -1.65 23.56
C LYS A 186 -38.14 -3.06 23.09
N LYS A 187 -36.84 -3.31 22.88
CA LYS A 187 -36.33 -4.68 22.69
C LYS A 187 -36.76 -5.52 23.90
N ARG A 188 -37.37 -6.67 23.63
CA ARG A 188 -37.78 -7.66 24.66
C ARG A 188 -36.59 -7.98 25.57
N PRO A 189 -36.80 -8.17 26.88
CA PRO A 189 -35.73 -8.57 27.79
C PRO A 189 -35.11 -9.89 27.32
N ARG A 190 -33.79 -10.02 27.45
CA ARG A 190 -33.09 -11.29 27.21
C ARG A 190 -33.68 -12.34 28.15
N LYS A 191 -34.14 -13.46 27.62
CA LYS A 191 -34.53 -14.62 28.44
C LYS A 191 -33.34 -15.01 29.32
N SER A 192 -33.59 -15.17 30.61
CA SER A 192 -32.64 -15.76 31.56
C SER A 192 -32.18 -17.13 31.05
N PRO A 193 -30.93 -17.54 31.31
CA PRO A 193 -30.49 -18.90 31.02
C PRO A 193 -31.39 -19.91 31.76
N PRO A 194 -31.72 -21.07 31.17
CA PRO A 194 -32.49 -22.10 31.86
C PRO A 194 -31.69 -22.62 33.07
N GLU A 195 -32.35 -22.73 34.21
CA GLU A 195 -31.84 -23.46 35.38
C GLU A 195 -31.58 -24.91 34.97
N VAL A 196 -30.34 -25.34 35.16
CA VAL A 196 -29.93 -26.74 35.01
C VAL A 196 -30.44 -27.48 36.23
N VAL A 197 -31.44 -28.35 36.03
CA VAL A 197 -31.90 -29.37 37.00
C VAL A 197 -31.10 -30.64 36.77
#